data_AF-A0A8H4YGA4-F1
#
_entry.id   AF-A0A8H4YGA4-F1
#
_cell.length_a   1.000
_cell.length_b   1.000
_cell.length_c   1.000
_cell.angle_alpha   90.00
_cell.angle_beta   90.00
_cell.angle_gamma   90.00
#
_symmetry.space_group_name_H-M   'P 1'
#
loop_
_entity.id
_entity.type
_entity.pdbx_description
1 polymer ?
#
loop_
_entity_poly.entity_id
_entity_poly.type
_entity_poly.pdbx_seq_one_letter_code
_entity_poly.pdbx_strand_id
1 'polypeptide(L)'
;MRYREKKTFFLYGIGRDQEQLCLGNLVLRDYANPTTVRNHIHEKLSDGDLRRLAYISELPANVKITSTSGLKLAIGGEITDVVTLKFPWNSTKTRLVLAEGGHRIELKDSPSFFYKQVLASDDARETLSRWISAAHSDKVTSRFWYRKPKIWMLTGIYTFRNATCTDVDNSSLGAELGLSSALMAAATGFPVGPLAEVAVENGIEITLPMAGDLVWAAQWQQVNLEGVWYRRGIEGSWKLPLSISLYEDRFSSGVMKGGSGDEVAFLEVGERVYGEDDEGEDDKREEDLHIQPADEYDELLEETLQFFEKSIEEEARKEADPEYQARKREALDAEAKADEEFHYACQNFPVGSKEREVAYAAWGLAYKAVCQFRLEKVNI
;
A
#
# COMPACT_ATOMS: atom_id res chain seq x y z
N MET A 1 2.59 26.39 14.88
CA MET A 1 1.25 25.78 15.01
C MET A 1 1.28 24.50 14.21
N ARG A 2 1.07 23.32 14.81
CA ARG A 2 1.07 22.05 14.08
C ARG A 2 -0.15 22.03 13.17
N TYR A 3 0.03 22.13 11.86
CA TYR A 3 -1.03 21.76 10.94
C TYR A 3 -1.36 20.29 11.20
N ARG A 4 -2.65 19.98 11.36
CA ARG A 4 -3.17 18.61 11.38
C ARG A 4 -3.74 18.36 9.99
N GLU A 5 -3.38 17.23 9.39
CA GLU A 5 -4.04 16.77 8.17
C GLU A 5 -5.53 16.63 8.51
N LYS A 6 -6.39 17.29 7.75
CA LYS A 6 -7.82 17.03 7.87
C LYS A 6 -8.02 15.63 7.32
N LYS A 7 -8.39 14.69 8.18
CA LYS A 7 -8.86 13.34 7.80
C LYS A 7 -9.98 13.47 6.76
N THR A 8 -9.64 13.52 5.48
CA THR A 8 -10.58 13.62 4.37
C THR A 8 -10.74 12.25 3.75
N PHE A 9 -11.98 11.95 3.39
CA PHE A 9 -12.32 10.73 2.67
C PHE A 9 -12.27 11.04 1.17
N PHE A 10 -11.60 10.17 0.43
CA PHE A 10 -11.65 10.14 -1.02
C PHE A 10 -12.97 9.51 -1.48
N LEU A 11 -13.61 10.09 -2.49
CA LEU A 11 -14.88 9.63 -3.04
C LEU A 11 -14.66 8.86 -4.33
N TYR A 12 -15.19 7.63 -4.38
CA TYR A 12 -15.16 6.83 -5.59
C TYR A 12 -16.36 7.15 -6.48
N GLY A 13 -16.12 7.18 -7.79
CA GLY A 13 -17.19 7.32 -8.78
C GLY A 13 -18.14 6.12 -8.82
N ILE A 14 -17.67 4.95 -8.40
CA ILE A 14 -18.41 3.69 -8.43
C ILE A 14 -18.24 2.98 -7.08
N GLY A 15 -19.31 2.32 -6.62
CA GLY A 15 -19.26 1.47 -5.44
C GLY A 15 -18.26 0.33 -5.62
N ARG A 16 -17.37 0.14 -4.65
CA ARG A 16 -16.35 -0.92 -4.64
C ARG A 16 -16.74 -2.04 -3.68
N ASP A 17 -16.33 -3.27 -3.99
CA ASP A 17 -16.56 -4.39 -3.09
C ASP A 17 -15.74 -4.23 -1.80
N GLN A 18 -16.33 -4.58 -0.66
CA GLN A 18 -15.64 -4.60 0.63
C GLN A 18 -14.53 -5.66 0.68
N GLU A 19 -14.63 -6.72 -0.12
CA GLU A 19 -13.56 -7.72 -0.25
C GLU A 19 -12.32 -7.15 -0.95
N GLN A 20 -12.50 -6.15 -1.81
CA GLN A 20 -11.40 -5.47 -2.50
C GLN A 20 -10.86 -4.26 -1.72
N LEU A 21 -11.66 -3.73 -0.79
CA LEU A 21 -11.40 -2.43 -0.15
C LEU A 21 -11.77 -2.50 1.34
N CYS A 22 -10.85 -3.05 2.14
CA CYS A 22 -11.04 -3.25 3.58
C CYS A 22 -9.96 -2.56 4.42
N LEU A 23 -10.25 -2.34 5.72
CA LEU A 23 -9.32 -1.65 6.62
C LEU A 23 -7.98 -2.39 6.69
N GLY A 24 -6.88 -1.65 6.59
CA GLY A 24 -5.54 -2.20 6.55
C GLY A 24 -4.99 -2.46 5.15
N ASN A 25 -5.82 -2.38 4.09
CA ASN A 25 -5.32 -2.46 2.71
C ASN A 25 -4.20 -1.45 2.49
N LEU A 26 -3.15 -1.88 1.80
CA LEU A 26 -2.02 -1.05 1.45
C LEU A 26 -2.05 -0.80 -0.06
N VAL A 27 -1.79 0.44 -0.47
CA VAL A 27 -1.76 0.84 -1.87
C VAL A 27 -0.49 1.62 -2.15
N LEU A 28 0.20 1.24 -3.21
CA LEU A 28 1.38 1.95 -3.68
C LEU A 28 0.94 3.04 -4.67
N ARG A 29 1.41 4.28 -4.43
CA ARG A 29 1.23 5.50 -5.24
C ARG A 29 -0.17 6.08 -5.24
N ASP A 30 -1.16 5.38 -5.80
CA ASP A 30 -2.45 5.96 -6.16
C ASP A 30 -3.64 5.29 -5.44
N TYR A 31 -4.05 5.88 -4.33
CA TYR A 31 -5.21 5.44 -3.55
C TYR A 31 -6.57 5.75 -4.21
N ALA A 32 -6.60 6.57 -5.27
CA ALA A 32 -7.83 6.84 -6.03
C ALA A 32 -8.19 5.64 -6.92
N ASN A 33 -7.20 4.85 -7.32
CA ASN A 33 -7.35 3.65 -8.15
C ASN A 33 -6.84 2.37 -7.43
N PRO A 34 -7.31 2.09 -6.21
CA PRO A 34 -6.66 1.14 -5.29
C PRO A 34 -6.75 -0.32 -5.76
N THR A 35 -7.62 -0.64 -6.71
CA THR A 35 -7.80 -1.99 -7.26
C THR A 35 -7.02 -2.23 -8.56
N THR A 36 -6.50 -1.19 -9.20
CA THR A 36 -5.77 -1.31 -10.47
C THR A 36 -4.27 -1.10 -10.29
N VAL A 37 -3.86 -0.33 -9.30
CA VAL A 37 -2.44 -0.19 -8.94
C VAL A 37 -2.02 -1.31 -7.99
N ARG A 38 -0.69 -1.44 -7.79
CA ARG A 38 -0.13 -2.39 -6.84
C ARG A 38 -0.71 -2.15 -5.44
N ASN A 39 -1.31 -3.19 -4.91
CA ASN A 39 -1.99 -3.18 -3.62
C ASN A 39 -1.73 -4.48 -2.87
N HIS A 40 -1.90 -4.42 -1.56
CA HIS A 40 -2.05 -5.58 -0.69
C HIS A 40 -3.43 -5.49 -0.05
N ILE A 41 -4.19 -6.58 -0.19
CA ILE A 41 -5.51 -6.72 0.38
C ILE A 41 -5.34 -7.39 1.75
N HIS A 42 -5.70 -6.66 2.80
CA HIS A 42 -5.67 -7.20 4.14
C HIS A 42 -6.82 -8.19 4.35
N GLU A 43 -6.67 -9.13 5.27
CA GLU A 43 -7.76 -10.03 5.63
C GLU A 43 -8.93 -9.24 6.24
N LYS A 44 -10.16 -9.53 5.79
CA LYS A 44 -11.35 -8.88 6.31
C LYS A 44 -11.49 -9.20 7.81
N LEU A 45 -11.58 -8.16 8.62
CA LEU A 45 -11.78 -8.31 10.06
C LEU A 45 -13.10 -9.01 10.36
N SER A 46 -13.09 -9.91 11.34
CA SER A 46 -14.32 -10.44 11.92
C SER A 46 -15.16 -9.33 12.54
N ASP A 47 -16.49 -9.48 12.61
CA ASP A 47 -17.37 -8.48 13.22
C ASP A 47 -16.97 -8.13 14.67
N GLY A 48 -16.46 -9.12 15.41
CA GLY A 48 -15.95 -8.94 16.77
C GLY A 48 -14.71 -8.06 16.82
N ASP A 49 -13.74 -8.33 15.94
CA ASP A 49 -12.52 -7.53 15.85
C ASP A 49 -12.79 -6.13 15.31
N LEU A 50 -13.71 -5.99 14.35
CA LEU A 50 -14.13 -4.71 13.80
C LEU A 50 -14.71 -3.80 14.88
N ARG A 51 -15.63 -4.30 15.72
CA ARG A 51 -16.18 -3.52 16.86
C ARG A 51 -15.11 -3.16 17.90
N ARG A 52 -14.12 -4.02 18.09
CA ARG A 52 -13.01 -3.77 19.02
C ARG A 52 -12.07 -2.69 18.50
N LEU A 53 -11.69 -2.77 17.22
CA LEU A 53 -10.61 -1.99 16.61
C LEU A 53 -11.07 -0.74 15.85
N ALA A 54 -12.36 -0.65 15.48
CA ALA A 54 -12.93 0.45 14.72
C ALA A 54 -14.18 1.06 15.39
N TYR A 55 -14.39 2.35 15.16
CA TYR A 55 -15.67 3.00 15.38
C TYR A 55 -16.60 2.67 14.22
N ILE A 56 -17.80 2.19 14.55
CA ILE A 56 -18.85 1.90 13.58
C ILE A 56 -20.01 2.83 13.89
N SER A 57 -20.36 3.66 12.94
CA SER A 57 -21.48 4.60 13.05
C SER A 57 -22.47 4.33 11.92
N GLU A 58 -23.68 3.93 12.29
CA GLU A 58 -24.80 3.87 11.35
C GLU A 58 -25.12 5.29 10.87
N LEU A 59 -25.34 5.42 9.57
CA LEU A 59 -25.82 6.68 9.00
C LEU A 59 -27.33 6.73 9.17
N PRO A 60 -27.86 7.74 9.89
CA PRO A 60 -29.30 7.85 10.04
C PRO A 60 -29.98 8.03 8.67
N ALA A 61 -31.21 7.55 8.59
CA ALA A 61 -32.12 7.87 7.51
C ALA A 61 -32.23 9.40 7.34
N ASN A 62 -32.28 9.90 6.10
CA ASN A 62 -32.34 11.34 5.73
C ASN A 62 -31.00 12.12 5.82
N VAL A 63 -29.84 11.46 5.80
CA VAL A 63 -28.55 12.16 5.80
C VAL A 63 -28.15 12.60 4.38
N LYS A 64 -27.83 13.89 4.22
CA LYS A 64 -27.30 14.46 2.98
C LYS A 64 -25.82 14.76 3.10
N ILE A 65 -25.01 13.97 2.44
CA ILE A 65 -23.57 14.10 2.38
C ILE A 65 -23.23 14.94 1.15
N THR A 66 -22.62 16.11 1.33
CA THR A 66 -22.20 16.96 0.20
C THR A 66 -20.70 17.16 0.24
N SER A 67 -20.02 16.89 -0.87
CA SER A 67 -18.57 17.12 -1.01
C SER A 67 -18.32 18.19 -2.06
N THR A 68 -18.31 19.46 -1.64
CA THR A 68 -17.84 20.57 -2.48
C THR A 68 -16.38 20.94 -2.20
N SER A 69 -15.83 20.56 -1.03
CA SER A 69 -14.43 20.77 -0.64
C SER A 69 -14.04 19.83 0.52
N GLY A 70 -14.33 18.53 0.33
CA GLY A 70 -14.26 17.51 1.38
C GLY A 70 -15.63 17.09 1.90
N LEU A 71 -15.71 15.85 2.40
CA LEU A 71 -16.94 15.20 2.86
C LEU A 71 -17.55 15.90 4.07
N LYS A 72 -18.48 16.83 3.84
CA LYS A 72 -19.28 17.49 4.88
C LYS A 72 -20.63 16.79 4.98
N LEU A 73 -20.90 16.23 6.16
CA LEU A 73 -22.20 15.67 6.52
C LEU A 73 -23.15 16.85 6.82
N ALA A 74 -24.27 16.93 6.11
CA ALA A 74 -25.37 17.82 6.45
C ALA A 74 -26.62 16.96 6.71
N ILE A 75 -27.35 17.24 7.78
CA ILE A 75 -28.65 16.60 8.01
C ILE A 75 -29.66 17.39 7.17
N GLY A 76 -30.22 16.74 6.14
CA GLY A 76 -31.19 17.35 5.23
C GLY A 76 -32.61 17.16 5.73
N GLY A 77 -33.47 18.16 5.54
CA GLY A 77 -34.89 18.10 5.89
C GLY A 77 -35.76 17.47 4.80
N GLU A 78 -35.34 16.35 4.22
CA GLU A 78 -36.16 15.58 3.27
C GLU A 78 -36.96 14.50 4.01
N ILE A 79 -38.15 14.16 3.50
CA ILE A 79 -39.19 13.35 4.17
C ILE A 79 -38.99 11.83 3.91
N THR A 80 -37.85 11.42 3.37
CA THR A 80 -37.65 10.06 2.83
C THR A 80 -36.39 9.41 3.37
N ASP A 81 -36.53 8.22 3.97
CA ASP A 81 -35.48 7.45 4.67
C ASP A 81 -34.33 6.96 3.76
N VAL A 82 -33.57 7.89 3.19
CA VAL A 82 -32.51 7.62 2.21
C VAL A 82 -31.27 8.45 2.56
N VAL A 83 -30.09 7.88 2.32
CA VAL A 83 -28.80 8.58 2.41
C VAL A 83 -28.46 9.14 1.02
N THR A 84 -28.22 10.44 0.94
CA THR A 84 -27.92 11.14 -0.32
C THR A 84 -26.48 11.66 -0.32
N LEU A 85 -25.62 11.16 -1.20
CA LEU A 85 -24.27 11.69 -1.42
C LEU A 85 -24.22 12.50 -2.73
N LYS A 86 -23.77 13.75 -2.66
CA LYS A 86 -23.62 14.65 -3.82
C LYS A 86 -22.18 15.14 -3.96
N PHE A 87 -21.57 14.95 -5.12
CA PHE A 87 -20.24 15.46 -5.41
C PHE A 87 -20.02 15.82 -6.90
N PRO A 88 -19.17 16.82 -7.20
CA PRO A 88 -18.79 17.14 -8.57
C PRO A 88 -18.14 15.91 -9.23
N TRP A 89 -18.64 15.50 -10.39
CA TRP A 89 -18.07 14.37 -11.14
C TRP A 89 -17.09 14.87 -12.21
N ASN A 90 -17.48 15.93 -12.92
CA ASN A 90 -16.61 16.65 -13.82
C ASN A 90 -17.07 18.13 -13.92
N SER A 91 -16.45 18.92 -14.78
CA SER A 91 -16.77 20.35 -14.93
C SER A 91 -18.24 20.60 -15.33
N THR A 92 -18.89 19.63 -15.97
CA THR A 92 -20.26 19.76 -16.48
C THR A 92 -21.28 18.90 -15.75
N LYS A 93 -20.88 17.98 -14.86
CA LYS A 93 -21.76 17.02 -14.19
C LYS A 93 -21.50 16.90 -12.70
N THR A 94 -22.57 16.68 -11.96
CA THR A 94 -22.59 16.31 -10.55
C THR A 94 -23.16 14.91 -10.41
N ARG A 95 -22.51 14.07 -9.62
CA ARG A 95 -22.99 12.73 -9.29
C ARG A 95 -23.77 12.75 -7.99
N LEU A 96 -24.93 12.13 -8.01
CA LEU A 96 -25.81 11.88 -6.88
C LEU A 96 -25.81 10.37 -6.60
N VAL A 97 -25.69 9.98 -5.34
CA VAL A 97 -25.79 8.60 -4.89
C VAL A 97 -26.87 8.54 -3.82
N LEU A 98 -27.91 7.75 -4.05
CA LEU A 98 -29.05 7.55 -3.16
C LEU A 98 -29.01 6.13 -2.61
N ALA A 99 -29.09 5.94 -1.30
CA ALA A 99 -28.97 4.61 -0.69
C ALA A 99 -29.96 4.40 0.45
N GLU A 100 -30.43 3.16 0.62
CA GLU A 100 -31.38 2.77 1.68
C GLU A 100 -30.79 2.97 3.10
N GLY A 101 -29.47 2.95 3.19
CA GLY A 101 -28.74 3.13 4.43
C GLY A 101 -27.24 3.04 4.18
N GLY A 102 -26.46 3.13 5.26
CA GLY A 102 -25.02 2.98 5.17
C GLY A 102 -24.36 3.10 6.53
N HIS A 103 -23.09 2.78 6.58
CA HIS A 103 -22.31 2.91 7.79
C HIS A 103 -20.95 3.52 7.49
N ARG A 104 -20.45 4.28 8.46
CA ARG A 104 -19.07 4.72 8.51
C ARG A 104 -18.31 3.80 9.45
N ILE A 105 -17.19 3.28 8.96
CA ILE A 105 -16.24 2.51 9.77
C ILE A 105 -14.90 3.24 9.74
N GLU A 106 -14.32 3.53 10.91
CA GLU A 106 -13.00 4.15 11.02
C GLU A 106 -12.18 3.49 12.12
N LEU A 107 -10.90 3.22 11.86
CA LEU A 107 -9.98 2.69 12.88
C LEU A 107 -9.88 3.62 14.09
N LYS A 108 -9.95 3.04 15.29
CA LYS A 108 -9.80 3.81 16.55
C LYS A 108 -8.38 4.33 16.73
N ASP A 109 -7.41 3.50 16.34
CA ASP A 109 -5.98 3.76 16.44
C ASP A 109 -5.28 3.12 15.22
N SER A 110 -5.15 3.92 14.15
CA SER A 110 -4.53 3.47 12.90
C SER A 110 -3.06 3.05 13.06
N PRO A 111 -2.20 3.75 13.81
CA PRO A 111 -0.85 3.29 14.10
C PRO A 111 -0.82 1.92 14.79
N SER A 112 -1.55 1.74 15.91
CA SER A 112 -1.57 0.45 16.60
C SER A 112 -2.12 -0.67 15.73
N PHE A 113 -3.12 -0.37 14.88
CA PHE A 113 -3.68 -1.33 13.95
C PHE A 113 -2.65 -1.78 12.91
N PHE A 114 -1.93 -0.83 12.31
CA PHE A 114 -0.85 -1.14 11.36
C PHE A 114 0.19 -2.10 11.98
N TYR A 115 0.67 -1.79 13.18
CA TYR A 115 1.70 -2.62 13.82
C TYR A 115 1.21 -4.00 14.24
N LYS A 116 -0.02 -4.09 14.78
CA LYS A 116 -0.51 -5.31 15.43
C LYS A 116 -1.32 -6.20 14.49
N GLN A 117 -1.83 -5.67 13.39
CA GLN A 117 -2.67 -6.40 12.43
C GLN A 117 -1.99 -6.46 11.07
N VAL A 118 -1.68 -5.31 10.47
CA VAL A 118 -1.08 -5.28 9.12
C VAL A 118 0.30 -5.91 9.12
N LEU A 119 1.24 -5.44 9.95
CA LEU A 119 2.60 -6.00 10.02
C LEU A 119 2.67 -7.38 10.70
N ALA A 120 1.56 -7.85 11.30
CA ALA A 120 1.50 -9.23 11.76
C ALA A 120 1.32 -10.22 10.60
N SER A 121 0.81 -9.76 9.46
CA SER A 121 0.69 -10.56 8.24
C SER A 121 2.03 -10.71 7.53
N ASP A 122 2.41 -11.95 7.23
CA ASP A 122 3.61 -12.26 6.45
C ASP A 122 3.52 -11.66 5.05
N ASP A 123 2.36 -11.77 4.41
CA ASP A 123 2.12 -11.25 3.06
C ASP A 123 2.24 -9.71 2.99
N ALA A 124 1.71 -9.01 4.00
CA ALA A 124 1.84 -7.56 4.09
C ALA A 124 3.31 -7.13 4.25
N ARG A 125 4.07 -7.83 5.12
CA ARG A 125 5.50 -7.55 5.34
C ARG A 125 6.32 -7.83 4.09
N GLU A 126 6.04 -8.93 3.41
CA GLU A 126 6.72 -9.27 2.17
C GLU A 126 6.44 -8.25 1.07
N THR A 127 5.17 -7.85 0.91
CA THR A 127 4.77 -6.82 -0.06
C THR A 127 5.47 -5.48 0.23
N LEU A 128 5.44 -5.03 1.48
CA LEU A 128 6.12 -3.80 1.90
C LEU A 128 7.64 -3.88 1.67
N SER A 129 8.25 -5.03 1.98
CA SER A 129 9.67 -5.27 1.73
C SER A 129 10.01 -5.13 0.26
N ARG A 130 9.22 -5.74 -0.64
CA ARG A 130 9.41 -5.58 -2.10
C ARG A 130 9.32 -4.13 -2.53
N TRP A 131 8.27 -3.41 -2.11
CA TRP A 131 8.06 -2.00 -2.46
C TRP A 131 9.20 -1.10 -2.01
N ILE A 132 9.67 -1.29 -0.78
CA ILE A 132 10.71 -0.47 -0.19
C ILE A 132 12.07 -0.83 -0.77
N SER A 133 12.40 -2.11 -0.93
CA SER A 133 13.64 -2.55 -1.59
C SER A 133 13.77 -2.01 -3.00
N ALA A 134 12.70 -2.06 -3.81
CA ALA A 134 12.74 -1.51 -5.16
C ALA A 134 12.99 0.00 -5.14
N ALA A 135 12.30 0.74 -4.27
CA ALA A 135 12.51 2.19 -4.14
C ALA A 135 13.91 2.56 -3.64
N HIS A 136 14.55 1.68 -2.88
CA HIS A 136 15.91 1.86 -2.35
C HIS A 136 17.02 1.29 -3.22
N SER A 137 16.70 0.62 -4.32
CA SER A 137 17.71 0.12 -5.25
C SER A 137 18.61 1.23 -5.78
N ASP A 138 19.86 0.91 -6.11
CA ASP A 138 20.81 1.81 -6.75
C ASP A 138 20.24 2.38 -8.06
N LYS A 139 19.42 1.60 -8.78
CA LYS A 139 18.73 2.06 -10.00
C LYS A 139 17.80 3.23 -9.74
N VAL A 140 16.98 3.16 -8.69
CA VAL A 140 16.02 4.24 -8.35
C VAL A 140 16.73 5.38 -7.63
N THR A 141 17.57 5.07 -6.65
CA THR A 141 18.25 6.07 -5.81
C THR A 141 19.32 6.87 -6.56
N SER A 142 19.99 6.29 -7.57
CA SER A 142 20.94 7.04 -8.40
C SER A 142 20.27 8.18 -9.19
N ARG A 143 18.99 8.05 -9.54
CA ARG A 143 18.21 9.07 -10.25
C ARG A 143 17.35 9.94 -9.33
N PHE A 144 16.88 9.39 -8.20
CA PHE A 144 15.93 10.04 -7.29
C PHE A 144 16.37 9.91 -5.82
N TRP A 145 17.52 10.49 -5.50
CA TRP A 145 18.34 10.23 -4.31
C TRP A 145 17.70 10.44 -2.91
N TYR A 146 16.48 10.96 -2.79
CA TYR A 146 15.78 11.07 -1.48
C TYR A 146 14.28 10.75 -1.54
N ARG A 147 13.78 10.30 -2.69
CA ARG A 147 12.34 10.15 -2.90
C ARG A 147 11.85 8.81 -2.35
N LYS A 148 11.02 8.89 -1.31
CA LYS A 148 10.37 7.74 -0.68
C LYS A 148 9.16 7.28 -1.49
N PRO A 149 8.87 5.96 -1.55
CA PRO A 149 7.66 5.48 -2.17
C PRO A 149 6.44 5.94 -1.35
N LYS A 150 5.40 6.40 -2.05
CA LYS A 150 4.14 6.80 -1.42
C LYS A 150 3.30 5.56 -1.16
N ILE A 151 3.24 5.11 0.09
CA ILE A 151 2.44 3.94 0.49
C ILE A 151 1.28 4.43 1.33
N TRP A 152 0.06 4.03 0.97
CA TRP A 152 -1.17 4.46 1.63
C TRP A 152 -1.84 3.28 2.31
N MET A 153 -2.30 3.47 3.54
CA MET A 153 -3.08 2.49 4.29
C MET A 153 -4.54 2.94 4.40
N LEU A 154 -5.47 2.02 4.15
CA LEU A 154 -6.91 2.26 4.32
C LEU A 154 -7.29 2.26 5.80
N THR A 155 -7.78 3.38 6.30
CA THR A 155 -8.08 3.60 7.73
C THR A 155 -9.55 3.83 8.04
N GLY A 156 -10.36 4.14 7.03
CA GLY A 156 -11.80 4.27 7.20
C GLY A 156 -12.54 4.12 5.88
N ILE A 157 -13.81 3.74 5.95
CA ILE A 157 -14.69 3.55 4.80
C ILE A 157 -16.10 4.06 5.09
N TYR A 158 -16.76 4.54 4.05
CA TYR A 158 -18.22 4.69 3.99
C TYR A 158 -18.77 3.64 3.04
N THR A 159 -19.71 2.85 3.56
CA THR A 159 -20.46 1.90 2.75
C THR A 159 -21.89 2.39 2.62
N PHE A 160 -22.48 2.15 1.46
CA PHE A 160 -23.88 2.42 1.20
C PHE A 160 -24.56 1.16 0.67
N ARG A 161 -25.76 0.89 1.20
CA ARG A 161 -26.59 -0.25 0.88
C ARG A 161 -27.49 0.06 -0.31
N ASN A 162 -27.50 -0.83 -1.30
CA ASN A 162 -28.40 -0.77 -2.44
C ASN A 162 -28.43 0.62 -3.08
N ALA A 163 -27.23 1.15 -3.33
CA ALA A 163 -27.05 2.52 -3.76
C ALA A 163 -27.42 2.68 -5.24
N THR A 164 -28.13 3.75 -5.56
CA THR A 164 -28.46 4.18 -6.92
C THR A 164 -27.64 5.40 -7.26
N CYS A 165 -26.91 5.34 -8.37
CA CYS A 165 -26.06 6.43 -8.85
C CYS A 165 -26.73 7.15 -10.01
N THR A 166 -26.78 8.49 -9.94
CA THR A 166 -27.33 9.33 -11.00
C THR A 166 -26.38 10.48 -11.33
N ASP A 167 -26.08 10.65 -12.62
CA ASP A 167 -25.34 11.80 -13.13
C ASP A 167 -26.30 12.90 -13.57
N VAL A 168 -26.12 14.10 -13.01
CA VAL A 168 -26.94 15.29 -13.30
C VAL A 168 -26.05 16.37 -13.89
N ASP A 169 -26.48 16.99 -14.99
CA ASP A 169 -25.75 18.10 -15.59
C ASP A 169 -25.75 19.36 -14.68
N ASN A 170 -24.61 20.04 -14.58
CA ASN A 170 -24.46 21.22 -13.74
C ASN A 170 -25.34 22.39 -14.21
N SER A 171 -25.70 22.44 -15.50
CA SER A 171 -26.61 23.43 -16.06
C SER A 171 -28.06 23.25 -15.61
N SER A 172 -28.48 22.02 -15.26
CA SER A 172 -29.83 21.76 -14.76
C SER A 172 -29.96 21.96 -13.24
N LEU A 173 -28.85 22.08 -12.51
CA LEU A 173 -28.82 22.36 -11.06
C LEU A 173 -29.19 23.81 -10.68
N GLY A 174 -29.30 24.73 -11.66
CA GLY A 174 -29.58 26.15 -11.44
C GLY A 174 -31.04 26.47 -11.10
N ALA A 175 -31.95 25.51 -11.31
CA ALA A 175 -33.36 25.64 -10.97
C ALA A 175 -33.78 24.42 -10.14
N GLU A 176 -34.22 24.68 -8.92
CA GLU A 176 -34.90 23.76 -7.99
C GLU A 176 -34.05 23.02 -6.95
N LEU A 177 -34.35 23.38 -5.70
CA LEU A 177 -33.87 22.86 -4.42
C LEU A 177 -34.49 21.50 -4.05
N GLY A 178 -34.86 20.67 -5.01
CA GLY A 178 -35.47 19.37 -4.73
C GLY A 178 -34.89 18.30 -5.64
N LEU A 179 -34.48 17.17 -5.07
CA LEU A 179 -34.36 15.93 -5.84
C LEU A 179 -35.69 15.74 -6.58
N SER A 180 -35.67 15.73 -7.92
CA SER A 180 -36.89 15.57 -8.71
C SER A 180 -37.66 14.34 -8.22
N SER A 181 -38.98 14.45 -8.09
CA SER A 181 -39.82 13.31 -7.72
C SER A 181 -39.62 12.11 -8.66
N ALA A 182 -39.20 12.35 -9.92
CA ALA A 182 -38.82 11.32 -10.88
C ALA A 182 -37.52 10.60 -10.50
N LEU A 183 -36.50 11.32 -10.00
CA LEU A 183 -35.27 10.73 -9.47
C LEU A 183 -35.56 9.87 -8.24
N MET A 184 -36.40 10.39 -7.33
CA MET A 184 -36.81 9.65 -6.14
C MET A 184 -37.63 8.41 -6.50
N ALA A 185 -38.54 8.49 -7.47
CA ALA A 185 -39.31 7.36 -7.95
C ALA A 185 -38.45 6.32 -8.68
N ALA A 186 -37.41 6.74 -9.40
CA ALA A 186 -36.46 5.84 -10.05
C ALA A 186 -35.54 5.14 -9.05
N ALA A 187 -35.12 5.84 -7.99
CA ALA A 187 -34.25 5.29 -6.95
C ALA A 187 -34.97 4.40 -5.92
N THR A 188 -36.26 4.62 -5.70
CA THR A 188 -37.11 3.80 -4.79
C THR A 188 -37.97 2.78 -5.52
N GLY A 189 -38.02 2.85 -6.86
CA GLY A 189 -38.80 1.95 -7.71
C GLY A 189 -38.14 0.59 -7.88
N PHE A 190 -38.96 -0.43 -8.15
CA PHE A 190 -38.47 -1.76 -8.53
C PHE A 190 -37.56 -1.65 -9.77
N PRO A 191 -36.39 -2.32 -9.79
CA PRO A 191 -35.40 -2.15 -10.85
C PRO A 191 -35.97 -2.59 -12.21
N VAL A 192 -36.30 -1.63 -13.07
CA VAL A 192 -36.68 -1.90 -14.46
C VAL A 192 -35.39 -1.94 -15.31
N GLY A 193 -34.64 -3.02 -15.17
CA GLY A 193 -33.45 -3.30 -15.97
C GLY A 193 -32.14 -2.67 -15.46
N PRO A 194 -30.99 -3.04 -16.07
CA PRO A 194 -29.65 -2.66 -15.61
C PRO A 194 -29.25 -1.21 -15.92
N LEU A 195 -30.04 -0.46 -16.70
CA LEU A 195 -29.80 0.93 -17.03
C LEU A 195 -31.15 1.60 -17.31
N ALA A 196 -31.49 2.63 -16.54
CA ALA A 196 -32.69 3.42 -16.76
C ALA A 196 -32.25 4.83 -17.17
N GLU A 197 -32.54 5.20 -18.43
CA GLU A 197 -32.47 6.58 -18.88
C GLU A 197 -33.78 7.26 -18.47
N VAL A 198 -33.71 8.17 -17.50
CA VAL A 198 -34.87 8.97 -17.11
C VAL A 198 -34.73 10.32 -17.80
N ALA A 199 -35.63 10.58 -18.74
CA ALA A 199 -35.76 11.90 -19.34
C ALA A 199 -36.46 12.81 -18.32
N VAL A 200 -35.70 13.70 -17.68
CA VAL A 200 -36.25 14.80 -16.87
C VAL A 200 -36.28 16.04 -17.75
N GLU A 201 -37.24 16.94 -17.48
CA GLU A 201 -37.62 18.07 -18.34
C GLU A 201 -36.44 19.01 -18.76
N ASN A 202 -35.24 18.85 -18.17
CA ASN A 202 -34.04 19.63 -18.46
C ASN A 202 -32.73 18.81 -18.60
N GLY A 203 -32.77 17.50 -18.88
CA GLY A 203 -31.54 16.70 -19.09
C GLY A 203 -31.76 15.19 -19.22
N ILE A 204 -30.75 14.47 -19.73
CA ILE A 204 -30.71 13.00 -19.73
C ILE A 204 -29.99 12.57 -18.45
N GLU A 205 -30.72 11.94 -17.54
CA GLU A 205 -30.18 11.41 -16.29
C GLU A 205 -29.96 9.90 -16.44
N ILE A 206 -28.70 9.48 -16.31
CA ILE A 206 -28.34 8.06 -16.33
C ILE A 206 -28.41 7.56 -14.89
N THR A 207 -29.31 6.61 -14.65
CA THR A 207 -29.48 5.99 -13.33
C THR A 207 -28.98 4.55 -13.35
N LEU A 208 -28.03 4.25 -12.46
CA LEU A 208 -27.37 2.95 -12.32
C LEU A 208 -27.64 2.38 -10.92
N PRO A 209 -28.51 1.37 -10.79
CA PRO A 209 -28.73 0.68 -9.51
C PRO A 209 -27.54 -0.25 -9.21
N MET A 210 -27.00 -0.16 -8.00
CA MET A 210 -25.92 -1.02 -7.51
C MET A 210 -26.37 -1.77 -6.25
N ALA A 211 -26.60 -3.07 -6.40
CA ALA A 211 -27.04 -3.92 -5.30
C ALA A 211 -25.90 -4.23 -4.31
N GLY A 212 -26.25 -4.37 -3.03
CA GLY A 212 -25.33 -4.76 -1.96
C GLY A 212 -24.75 -3.59 -1.15
N ASP A 213 -23.92 -3.92 -0.15
CA ASP A 213 -23.25 -2.96 0.73
C ASP A 213 -21.87 -2.62 0.14
N LEU A 214 -21.79 -1.58 -0.67
CA LEU A 214 -20.57 -1.20 -1.40
C LEU A 214 -19.83 -0.02 -0.76
N VAL A 215 -18.52 0.04 -0.91
CA VAL A 215 -17.66 1.15 -0.44
C VAL A 215 -17.70 2.30 -1.46
N TRP A 216 -18.11 3.48 -1.01
CA TRP A 216 -18.23 4.68 -1.84
C TRP A 216 -17.23 5.78 -1.48
N ALA A 217 -16.73 5.75 -0.26
CA ALA A 217 -15.67 6.65 0.17
C ALA A 217 -14.68 5.93 1.07
N ALA A 218 -13.41 6.30 0.98
CA ALA A 218 -12.34 5.72 1.76
C ALA A 218 -11.42 6.78 2.33
N GLN A 219 -10.98 6.59 3.56
CA GLN A 219 -10.00 7.42 4.22
C GLN A 219 -8.66 6.71 4.19
N TRP A 220 -7.67 7.37 3.59
CA TRP A 220 -6.32 6.85 3.44
C TRP A 220 -5.38 7.63 4.36
N GLN A 221 -4.38 6.93 4.88
CA GLN A 221 -3.32 7.52 5.69
C GLN A 221 -1.98 7.05 5.13
N GLN A 222 -1.05 7.97 4.89
CA GLN A 222 0.25 7.61 4.36
C GLN A 222 1.09 6.89 5.42
N VAL A 223 1.74 5.81 5.00
CA VAL A 223 2.77 5.11 5.78
C VAL A 223 4.07 5.88 5.59
N ASN A 224 4.56 6.48 6.68
CA ASN A 224 5.85 7.13 6.73
C ASN A 224 6.95 6.09 6.90
N LEU A 225 8.00 6.26 6.11
CA LEU A 225 9.22 5.46 6.22
C LEU A 225 10.25 6.30 6.98
N GLU A 226 10.50 5.99 8.25
CA GLU A 226 11.59 6.61 9.00
C GLU A 226 12.85 5.75 8.83
N GLY A 227 13.86 6.30 8.16
CA GLY A 227 15.05 5.56 7.75
C GLY A 227 16.03 5.37 8.91
N VAL A 228 15.82 4.36 9.74
CA VAL A 228 16.89 3.83 10.62
C VAL A 228 17.40 2.52 10.01
N TRP A 229 18.51 2.61 9.30
CA TRP A 229 19.11 1.50 8.56
C TRP A 229 20.16 0.81 9.43
N TYR A 230 19.91 -0.43 9.86
CA TYR A 230 20.89 -1.19 10.64
C TYR A 230 21.79 -2.03 9.72
N ARG A 231 23.11 -1.96 9.95
CA ARG A 231 24.06 -2.97 9.48
C ARG A 231 24.16 -4.08 10.52
N ARG A 232 24.14 -5.34 10.09
CA ARG A 232 24.41 -6.51 10.95
C ARG A 232 25.82 -6.39 11.57
N GLY A 233 25.92 -6.49 12.90
CA GLY A 233 27.18 -6.33 13.64
C GLY A 233 27.06 -5.97 15.13
N ILE A 234 25.86 -5.75 15.65
CA ILE A 234 25.62 -5.54 17.09
C ILE A 234 25.08 -6.85 17.67
N GLU A 235 25.94 -7.62 18.35
CA GLU A 235 25.50 -8.73 19.19
C GLU A 235 24.65 -8.19 20.34
N GLY A 236 23.34 -8.39 20.23
CA GLY A 236 22.35 -7.93 21.20
C GLY A 236 20.96 -8.13 20.63
N SER A 237 20.25 -9.10 21.19
CA SER A 237 18.88 -9.47 20.85
C SER A 237 17.92 -8.29 20.94
N TRP A 238 17.54 -7.70 19.81
CA TRP A 238 16.34 -6.86 19.74
C TRP A 238 15.65 -7.12 18.40
N LYS A 239 14.74 -8.09 18.37
CA LYS A 239 13.60 -8.05 17.44
C LYS A 239 12.77 -6.85 17.84
N LEU A 240 13.12 -5.65 17.35
CA LEU A 240 12.24 -4.50 17.49
C LEU A 240 10.96 -4.85 16.70
N PRO A 241 9.76 -4.73 17.29
CA PRO A 241 8.51 -5.15 16.66
C PRO A 241 8.09 -4.29 15.44
N LEU A 242 9.01 -3.49 14.87
CA LEU A 242 8.74 -2.33 14.02
C LEU A 242 9.59 -2.31 12.74
N SER A 243 10.21 -3.44 12.39
CA SER A 243 11.28 -3.46 11.41
C SER A 243 11.04 -4.56 10.37
N ILE A 244 11.06 -4.22 9.08
CA ILE A 244 10.99 -5.19 7.98
C ILE A 244 12.39 -5.42 7.39
N SER A 245 12.72 -6.67 7.09
CA SER A 245 13.93 -7.00 6.34
C SER A 245 13.74 -6.65 4.87
N LEU A 246 14.73 -6.01 4.27
CA LEU A 246 14.72 -5.66 2.86
C LEU A 246 15.46 -6.71 2.03
N TYR A 247 15.02 -6.89 0.79
CA TYR A 247 15.76 -7.65 -0.21
C TYR A 247 17.08 -6.93 -0.54
N GLU A 248 18.13 -7.73 -0.76
CA GLU A 248 19.43 -7.25 -1.25
C GLU A 248 19.25 -6.48 -2.58
N ASP A 249 19.94 -5.35 -2.71
CA ASP A 249 19.94 -4.59 -3.95
C ASP A 249 20.65 -5.37 -5.07
N ARG A 250 19.93 -5.58 -6.18
CA ARG A 250 20.40 -6.33 -7.34
C ARG A 250 20.94 -5.44 -8.46
N PHE A 251 20.79 -4.12 -8.33
CA PHE A 251 21.19 -3.16 -9.37
C PHE A 251 22.60 -2.58 -9.16
N SER A 252 23.23 -2.85 -8.02
CA SER A 252 24.58 -2.38 -7.71
C SER A 252 25.62 -3.17 -8.51
N SER A 253 25.93 -2.72 -9.73
CA SER A 253 27.01 -3.31 -10.52
C SER A 253 28.38 -2.78 -10.05
N GLY A 254 29.17 -3.63 -9.41
CA GLY A 254 30.63 -3.48 -9.39
C GLY A 254 31.26 -2.55 -8.34
N VAL A 255 30.50 -1.97 -7.41
CA VAL A 255 31.09 -1.32 -6.23
C VAL A 255 30.81 -2.17 -5.01
N MET A 256 31.82 -2.91 -4.54
CA MET A 256 31.86 -3.36 -3.15
C MET A 256 31.85 -2.12 -2.23
N LYS A 257 30.70 -1.49 -2.03
CA LYS A 257 30.44 -0.84 -0.75
C LYS A 257 30.40 -1.99 0.23
N GLY A 258 31.45 -2.16 1.05
CA GLY A 258 31.55 -3.21 2.06
C GLY A 258 30.33 -3.19 2.98
N GLY A 259 29.32 -3.99 2.65
CA GLY A 259 27.97 -3.86 3.17
C GLY A 259 27.04 -4.96 2.65
N SER A 260 27.50 -6.22 2.64
CA SER A 260 26.61 -7.38 2.54
C SER A 260 25.86 -7.61 3.87
N GLY A 261 25.19 -6.58 4.37
CA GLY A 261 24.47 -6.62 5.64
C GLY A 261 22.98 -6.50 5.37
N ASP A 262 22.19 -7.41 5.94
CA ASP A 262 20.73 -7.38 5.90
C ASP A 262 20.21 -5.98 6.28
N GLU A 263 19.68 -5.23 5.31
CA GLU A 263 19.12 -3.90 5.54
C GLU A 263 17.71 -4.02 6.13
N VAL A 264 17.40 -3.11 7.04
CA VAL A 264 16.13 -3.12 7.78
C VAL A 264 15.51 -1.73 7.71
N ALA A 265 14.21 -1.65 7.37
CA ALA A 265 13.45 -0.40 7.35
C ALA A 265 12.45 -0.32 8.52
N PHE A 266 12.32 0.88 9.09
CA PHE A 266 11.29 1.19 10.09
C PHE A 266 10.11 1.88 9.45
N LEU A 267 8.94 1.42 9.84
CA LEU A 267 7.68 1.87 9.29
C LEU A 267 6.89 2.55 10.40
N GLU A 268 6.33 3.71 10.11
CA GLU A 268 5.40 4.38 11.00
C GLU A 268 4.20 4.90 10.23
N VAL A 269 3.01 4.75 10.78
CA VAL A 269 1.82 5.41 10.24
C VAL A 269 1.71 6.76 10.94
N GLY A 270 2.23 7.81 10.28
CA GLY A 270 2.36 9.13 10.91
C GLY A 270 1.07 9.92 10.94
N GLU A 271 0.94 10.83 11.91
CA GLU A 271 -0.10 11.88 11.98
C GLU A 271 0.38 13.20 11.33
N ARG A 272 1.48 13.18 10.58
CA ARG A 272 2.22 14.37 10.15
C ARG A 272 1.97 14.78 8.69
N VAL A 273 1.37 15.96 8.63
CA VAL A 273 1.30 16.97 7.58
C VAL A 273 2.60 17.22 6.82
N TYR A 274 2.47 17.30 5.50
CA TYR A 274 3.39 18.02 4.63
C TYR A 274 3.50 19.50 5.03
N GLY A 275 4.69 19.90 5.48
CA GLY A 275 5.06 21.30 5.66
C GLY A 275 6.04 21.47 6.82
N GLU A 276 7.34 21.50 6.50
CA GLU A 276 8.27 22.56 6.99
C GLU A 276 9.74 22.40 6.54
N ASP A 277 10.19 21.30 5.92
CA ASP A 277 11.62 21.14 5.59
C ASP A 277 11.98 21.10 4.09
N ASP A 278 11.17 21.69 3.21
CA ASP A 278 11.59 22.00 1.83
C ASP A 278 11.48 23.52 1.63
N GLU A 279 12.46 24.25 2.16
CA GLU A 279 12.70 25.65 1.79
C GLU A 279 13.20 25.70 0.34
N GLY A 280 12.24 25.63 -0.58
CA GLY A 280 12.38 26.04 -1.97
C GLY A 280 11.10 26.76 -2.36
N GLU A 281 11.16 28.08 -2.47
CA GLU A 281 10.11 28.91 -3.06
C GLU A 281 9.69 28.33 -4.41
N ASP A 282 8.51 27.70 -4.47
CA ASP A 282 7.61 27.83 -5.61
C ASP A 282 6.18 27.38 -5.24
N ASP A 283 5.27 28.34 -5.40
CA ASP A 283 3.84 28.21 -5.64
C ASP A 283 2.97 27.49 -4.58
N LYS A 284 2.28 28.34 -3.80
CA LYS A 284 1.02 28.00 -3.14
C LYS A 284 -0.04 27.64 -4.19
N ARG A 285 -0.07 26.38 -4.61
CA ARG A 285 -1.27 25.78 -5.18
C ARG A 285 -1.92 24.97 -4.08
N GLU A 286 -3.19 25.28 -3.80
CA GLU A 286 -4.06 24.31 -3.18
C GLU A 286 -3.88 23.01 -3.99
N GLU A 287 -3.29 21.97 -3.39
CA GLU A 287 -3.24 20.66 -4.01
C GLU A 287 -4.67 20.17 -4.12
N ASP A 288 -5.32 20.56 -5.21
CA ASP A 288 -6.45 19.85 -5.76
C ASP A 288 -6.10 18.37 -5.73
N LEU A 289 -7.07 17.55 -5.31
CA LEU A 289 -7.07 16.09 -5.31
C LEU A 289 -6.95 15.48 -6.74
N HIS A 290 -6.28 16.18 -7.64
CA HIS A 290 -5.99 15.77 -9.00
C HIS A 290 -4.99 14.62 -8.96
N ILE A 291 -5.47 13.47 -9.44
CA ILE A 291 -4.69 12.31 -9.87
C ILE A 291 -3.50 12.83 -10.69
N GLN A 292 -2.30 12.81 -10.11
CA GLN A 292 -1.11 13.15 -10.88
C GLN A 292 -0.82 11.98 -11.83
N PRO A 293 -0.56 12.25 -13.12
CA PRO A 293 -0.05 11.22 -14.02
C PRO A 293 1.19 10.57 -13.41
N ALA A 294 1.39 9.28 -13.71
CA ALA A 294 2.65 8.61 -13.35
C ALA A 294 3.82 9.47 -13.80
N ASP A 295 4.66 9.89 -12.86
CA ASP A 295 5.87 10.63 -13.18
C ASP A 295 7.05 9.68 -13.44
N GLU A 296 8.19 10.23 -13.85
CA GLU A 296 9.36 9.43 -14.21
C GLU A 296 9.86 8.54 -13.05
N TYR A 297 9.67 8.98 -11.80
CA TYR A 297 10.02 8.18 -10.62
C TYR A 297 9.11 6.96 -10.51
N ASP A 298 7.83 7.19 -10.66
CA ASP A 298 6.76 6.23 -10.59
C ASP A 298 6.89 5.11 -11.65
N GLU A 299 7.27 5.47 -12.88
CA GLU A 299 7.57 4.52 -13.95
C GLU A 299 8.83 3.69 -13.64
N LEU A 300 9.90 4.34 -13.18
CA LEU A 300 11.16 3.66 -12.84
C LEU A 300 10.99 2.70 -11.65
N LEU A 301 10.21 3.11 -10.65
CA LEU A 301 9.89 2.27 -9.49
C LEU A 301 9.13 1.02 -9.92
N GLU A 302 8.15 1.16 -10.82
CA GLU A 302 7.38 0.03 -11.36
C GLU A 302 8.26 -0.93 -12.16
N GLU A 303 9.12 -0.42 -13.04
CA GLU A 303 10.08 -1.23 -13.80
C GLU A 303 11.02 -2.01 -12.86
N THR A 304 11.50 -1.33 -11.82
CA THR A 304 12.39 -1.91 -10.81
C THR A 304 11.69 -3.00 -10.01
N LEU A 305 10.42 -2.78 -9.64
CA LEU A 305 9.60 -3.77 -8.95
C LEU A 305 9.41 -5.04 -9.77
N GLN A 306 9.08 -4.92 -11.06
CA GLN A 306 8.91 -6.08 -11.94
C GLN A 306 10.20 -6.89 -12.08
N PHE A 307 11.36 -6.23 -12.06
CA PHE A 307 12.65 -6.91 -12.07
C PHE A 307 12.93 -7.65 -10.75
N PHE A 308 12.65 -7.02 -9.60
CA PHE A 308 12.76 -7.68 -8.29
C PHE A 308 11.88 -8.92 -8.21
N GLU A 309 10.62 -8.82 -8.62
CA GLU A 309 9.67 -9.93 -8.60
C GLU A 309 10.16 -11.11 -9.44
N LYS A 310 10.60 -10.85 -10.68
CA LYS A 310 11.17 -11.89 -11.54
C LYS A 310 12.41 -12.54 -10.92
N SER A 311 13.27 -11.75 -10.27
CA SER A 311 14.46 -12.32 -9.63
C SER A 311 14.10 -13.21 -8.43
N ILE A 312 13.14 -12.78 -7.62
CA ILE A 312 12.66 -13.54 -6.46
C ILE A 312 12.05 -14.86 -6.93
N GLU A 313 11.24 -14.84 -7.99
CA GLU A 313 10.67 -16.05 -8.60
C GLU A 313 11.74 -16.98 -9.15
N GLU A 314 12.77 -16.44 -9.81
CA GLU A 314 13.87 -17.25 -10.33
C GLU A 314 14.69 -17.89 -9.21
N GLU A 315 14.95 -17.17 -8.12
CA GLU A 315 15.60 -17.72 -6.93
C GLU A 315 14.76 -18.78 -6.25
N ALA A 316 13.45 -18.54 -6.09
CA ALA A 316 12.54 -19.53 -5.54
C ALA A 316 12.55 -20.80 -6.40
N ARG A 317 12.62 -20.67 -7.73
CA ARG A 317 12.76 -21.80 -8.65
C ARG A 317 14.11 -22.53 -8.48
N LYS A 318 15.22 -21.80 -8.32
CA LYS A 318 16.54 -22.40 -8.04
C LYS A 318 16.55 -23.11 -6.69
N GLU A 319 16.00 -22.50 -5.65
CA GLU A 319 15.93 -23.10 -4.32
C GLU A 319 14.93 -24.29 -4.28
N ALA A 320 13.95 -24.37 -5.17
CA ALA A 320 13.08 -25.54 -5.32
C ALA A 320 13.76 -26.71 -6.08
N ASP A 321 14.85 -26.46 -6.81
CA ASP A 321 15.56 -27.50 -7.56
C ASP A 321 16.39 -28.39 -6.62
N PRO A 322 16.10 -29.70 -6.53
CA PRO A 322 16.83 -30.61 -5.66
C PRO A 322 18.31 -30.75 -6.03
N GLU A 323 18.69 -30.60 -7.30
CA GLU A 323 20.09 -30.66 -7.72
C GLU A 323 20.87 -29.43 -7.23
N TYR A 324 20.26 -28.25 -7.34
CA TYR A 324 20.81 -27.01 -6.79
C TYR A 324 20.97 -27.11 -5.27
N GLN A 325 19.97 -27.62 -4.55
CA GLN A 325 20.05 -27.82 -3.10
C GLN A 325 21.15 -28.82 -2.71
N ALA A 326 21.30 -29.92 -3.44
CA ALA A 326 22.35 -30.89 -3.19
C ALA A 326 23.75 -30.27 -3.35
N ARG A 327 23.98 -29.54 -4.43
CA ARG A 327 25.24 -28.82 -4.68
C ARG A 327 25.52 -27.74 -3.63
N LYS A 328 24.50 -26.97 -3.26
CA LYS A 328 24.60 -25.93 -2.21
C LYS A 328 24.95 -26.55 -0.85
N ARG A 329 24.31 -27.67 -0.50
CA ARG A 329 24.60 -28.40 0.73
C ARG A 329 26.02 -28.95 0.74
N GLU A 330 26.46 -29.57 -0.35
CA GLU A 330 27.84 -30.07 -0.47
C GLU A 330 28.87 -28.95 -0.28
N ALA A 331 28.63 -27.77 -0.86
CA ALA A 331 29.51 -26.61 -0.70
C ALA A 331 29.54 -26.09 0.75
N LEU A 332 28.39 -26.03 1.44
CA LEU A 332 28.32 -25.62 2.84
C LEU A 332 28.97 -26.64 3.78
N ASP A 333 28.76 -27.93 3.54
CA ASP A 333 29.40 -29.01 4.30
C ASP A 333 30.93 -28.99 4.10
N ALA A 334 31.40 -28.68 2.88
CA ALA A 334 32.82 -28.51 2.59
C ALA A 334 33.42 -27.27 3.27
N GLU A 335 32.69 -26.14 3.34
CA GLU A 335 33.10 -24.94 4.08
C GLU A 335 33.22 -25.22 5.57
N ALA A 336 32.19 -25.84 6.19
CA ALA A 336 32.21 -26.19 7.60
C ALA A 336 33.40 -27.11 7.96
N LYS A 337 33.65 -28.13 7.13
CA LYS A 337 34.78 -29.02 7.32
C LYS A 337 36.13 -28.30 7.18
N ALA A 338 36.27 -27.43 6.18
CA ALA A 338 37.51 -26.68 5.98
C ALA A 338 37.76 -25.67 7.13
N ASP A 339 36.70 -25.11 7.71
CA ASP A 339 36.77 -24.23 8.87
C ASP A 339 37.21 -24.98 10.13
N GLU A 340 36.66 -26.17 10.38
CA GLU A 340 37.10 -27.07 11.46
C GLU A 340 38.58 -27.48 11.31
N GLU A 341 39.00 -27.87 10.10
CA GLU A 341 40.38 -28.25 9.80
C GLU A 341 41.34 -27.06 9.97
N PHE A 342 40.92 -25.86 9.55
CA PHE A 342 41.69 -24.64 9.74
C PHE A 342 41.82 -24.27 11.22
N HIS A 343 40.73 -24.34 11.99
CA HIS A 343 40.76 -24.10 13.43
C HIS A 343 41.62 -25.11 14.17
N TYR A 344 41.51 -26.40 13.84
CA TYR A 344 42.37 -27.45 14.37
C TYR A 344 43.84 -27.16 14.04
N ALA A 345 44.14 -26.77 12.80
CA ALA A 345 45.51 -26.47 12.41
C ALA A 345 46.09 -25.25 13.16
N CYS A 346 45.27 -24.22 13.40
CA CYS A 346 45.66 -23.06 14.18
C CYS A 346 45.95 -23.38 15.65
N GLN A 347 45.29 -24.39 16.23
CA GLN A 347 45.50 -24.81 17.61
C GLN A 347 46.73 -25.72 17.78
N ASN A 348 47.00 -26.59 16.80
CA ASN A 348 47.97 -27.68 16.95
C ASN A 348 49.31 -27.42 16.25
N PHE A 349 49.39 -26.47 15.33
CA PHE A 349 50.62 -26.19 14.58
C PHE A 349 51.04 -24.72 14.69
N PRO A 350 52.36 -24.45 14.71
CA PRO A 350 52.88 -23.08 14.79
C PRO A 350 52.50 -22.26 13.55
N VAL A 351 52.47 -20.94 13.71
CA VAL A 351 52.29 -19.98 12.61
C VAL A 351 53.39 -20.22 11.56
N GLY A 352 53.02 -20.28 10.27
CA GLY A 352 53.95 -20.54 9.16
C GLY A 352 54.31 -22.02 8.95
N SER A 353 53.66 -22.94 9.66
CA SER A 353 53.76 -24.37 9.37
C SER A 353 53.05 -24.72 8.06
N LYS A 354 53.56 -25.74 7.37
CA LYS A 354 52.98 -26.23 6.11
C LYS A 354 51.54 -26.72 6.30
N GLU A 355 51.25 -27.33 7.44
CA GLU A 355 49.92 -27.83 7.81
C GLU A 355 48.91 -26.68 7.90
N ARG A 356 49.31 -25.56 8.50
CA ARG A 356 48.45 -24.36 8.60
C ARG A 356 48.26 -23.66 7.26
N GLU A 357 49.29 -23.62 6.41
CA GLU A 357 49.19 -23.07 5.06
C GLU A 357 48.24 -23.89 4.17
N VAL A 358 48.33 -25.23 4.24
CA VAL A 358 47.44 -26.13 3.49
C VAL A 358 45.99 -25.97 3.96
N ALA A 359 45.75 -25.95 5.26
CA ALA A 359 44.40 -25.77 5.80
C ALA A 359 43.82 -24.39 5.43
N TYR A 360 44.62 -23.32 5.46
CA TYR A 360 44.20 -21.99 5.03
C TYR A 360 43.85 -21.94 3.54
N ALA A 361 44.63 -22.60 2.69
CA ALA A 361 44.34 -22.68 1.26
C ALA A 361 43.04 -23.45 0.98
N ALA A 362 42.82 -24.57 1.68
CA ALA A 362 41.59 -25.35 1.58
C ALA A 362 40.36 -24.55 2.04
N TRP A 363 40.46 -23.85 3.17
CA TRP A 363 39.44 -22.93 3.67
C TRP A 363 39.12 -21.84 2.65
N GLY A 364 40.15 -21.20 2.06
CA GLY A 364 39.96 -20.17 1.05
C GLY A 364 39.28 -20.67 -0.24
N LEU A 365 39.50 -21.93 -0.64
CA LEU A 365 38.82 -22.54 -1.79
C LEU A 365 37.36 -22.87 -1.46
N ALA A 366 37.09 -23.46 -0.30
CA ALA A 366 35.73 -23.78 0.14
C ALA A 366 34.88 -22.51 0.30
N TYR A 367 35.46 -21.47 0.92
CA TYR A 367 34.84 -20.16 1.05
C TYR A 367 34.51 -19.55 -0.33
N LYS A 368 35.44 -19.63 -1.30
CA LYS A 368 35.18 -19.17 -2.67
C LYS A 368 34.04 -19.92 -3.35
N ALA A 369 33.93 -21.23 -3.14
CA ALA A 369 32.84 -22.03 -3.69
C ALA A 369 31.48 -21.60 -3.11
N VAL A 370 31.40 -21.36 -1.80
CA VAL A 370 30.18 -20.81 -1.16
C VAL A 370 29.89 -19.39 -1.65
N CYS A 371 30.91 -18.55 -1.83
CA CYS A 371 30.76 -17.22 -2.42
C CYS A 371 30.21 -17.28 -3.85
N GLN A 372 30.55 -18.30 -4.66
CA GLN A 372 29.96 -18.45 -6.00
C GLN A 372 28.44 -18.65 -5.93
N PHE A 373 27.93 -19.46 -5.01
CA PHE A 373 26.48 -19.59 -4.80
C PHE A 373 25.84 -18.28 -4.34
N ARG A 374 26.54 -17.44 -3.57
CA ARG A 374 26.05 -16.12 -3.17
C ARG A 374 26.07 -15.12 -4.34
N LEU A 375 27.04 -15.22 -5.23
CA LEU A 375 27.15 -14.35 -6.42
C LEU A 375 26.22 -14.78 -7.56
N GLU A 376 25.89 -16.07 -7.68
CA GLU A 376 24.85 -16.58 -8.57
C GLU A 376 23.45 -16.03 -8.23
N LYS A 377 23.25 -15.50 -7.00
CA LYS A 377 22.05 -14.74 -6.62
C LYS A 377 22.02 -13.31 -7.18
N VAL A 378 23.19 -12.70 -7.37
CA VAL A 378 23.34 -11.28 -7.74
C VAL A 378 23.38 -11.08 -9.27
N ASN A 379 23.80 -12.07 -10.05
CA ASN A 379 23.91 -11.99 -11.52
C ASN A 379 22.61 -12.34 -12.28
N ILE A 380 21.44 -12.13 -11.67
CA ILE A 380 20.13 -12.33 -12.29
C ILE A 380 19.63 -11.00 -12.83
#